data_AF-W2CF41-F1
#
_entry.id   AF-W2CF41-F1
#
_cell.length_a   1.000
_cell.length_b   1.000
_cell.length_c   1.000
_cell.angle_alpha   90.00
_cell.angle_beta   90.00
_cell.angle_gamma   90.00
#
_symmetry.space_group_name_H-M   'P 1'
#
loop_
_entity.id
_entity.type
_entity.pdbx_description
1 polymer ?
#
loop_
_entity_poly.entity_id
_entity_poly.type
_entity_poly.pdbx_seq_one_letter_code
_entity_poly.pdbx_strand_id
1 'polypeptide(L)'
;SEVMTILILFHFSSFRDLKHFYLFVRSRMRSDFPHTVSYNRFVELERKVCIPLAVFLKMKALGQCTGISFIDSTPIRSCHIKREKS
;
A
#
# COMPACT_ATOMS: atom_id res chain seq x y z
N SER A 1 2.48 13.61 5.45
CA SER A 1 1.86 12.89 6.57
C SER A 1 2.69 11.64 6.83
N GLU A 2 3.29 11.47 8.01
CA GLU A 2 4.16 10.31 8.31
C GLU A 2 3.43 8.98 8.07
N VAL A 3 2.17 8.84 8.51
CA VAL A 3 1.39 7.60 8.34
C VAL A 3 1.19 7.26 6.86
N MET A 4 0.80 8.25 6.03
CA MET A 4 0.63 8.04 4.60
C MET A 4 1.95 7.65 3.92
N THR A 5 3.04 8.35 4.26
CA THR A 5 4.36 8.07 3.70
C THR A 5 4.83 6.66 4.06
N ILE A 6 4.63 6.23 5.31
CA ILE A 6 4.95 4.87 5.76
C ILE A 6 4.12 3.83 4.99
N LEU A 7 2.82 4.06 4.77
CA LEU A 7 1.96 3.14 4.00
C LEU A 7 2.41 3.05 2.53
N ILE A 8 2.77 4.19 1.91
CA ILE A 8 3.30 4.22 0.55
C ILE A 8 4.62 3.44 0.48
N LEU A 9 5.55 3.69 1.42
CA LEU A 9 6.82 2.98 1.49
C LEU A 9 6.63 1.48 1.71
N PHE A 10 5.65 1.07 2.52
CA PHE A 10 5.30 -0.34 2.70
C PHE A 10 4.94 -0.99 1.36
N HIS A 11 4.13 -0.34 0.53
CA HIS A 11 3.76 -0.85 -0.80
C HIS A 11 4.95 -0.99 -1.76
N PHE A 12 5.97 -0.16 -1.63
CA PHE A 12 7.21 -0.28 -2.41
C PHE A 12 8.23 -1.23 -1.77
N SER A 13 8.03 -1.60 -0.51
CA SER A 13 8.92 -2.51 0.21
C SER A 13 8.60 -3.96 -0.14
N SER A 14 9.57 -4.86 0.03
CA SER A 14 9.37 -6.31 -0.12
C SER A 14 8.84 -6.98 1.15
N PHE A 15 8.40 -6.21 2.15
CA PHE A 15 7.85 -6.77 3.39
C PHE A 15 6.45 -7.35 3.14
N ARG A 16 6.23 -8.57 3.64
CA ARG A 16 4.92 -9.25 3.52
C ARG A 16 3.90 -8.82 4.57
N ASP A 17 4.38 -8.29 5.69
CA ASP A 17 3.57 -7.95 6.84
C ASP A 17 3.82 -6.51 7.29
N LEU A 18 2.72 -5.75 7.43
CA LEU A 18 2.75 -4.33 7.77
C LEU A 18 3.30 -4.10 9.18
N LYS A 19 3.00 -4.99 10.13
CA LYS A 19 3.49 -4.86 11.51
C LYS A 19 5.00 -4.99 11.58
N HIS A 20 5.56 -5.98 10.89
CA HIS A 20 7.01 -6.17 10.81
C HIS A 20 7.68 -4.97 10.13
N PHE A 21 7.12 -4.49 9.02
CA PHE A 21 7.63 -3.30 8.35
C PHE A 21 7.60 -2.07 9.26
N TYR A 22 6.48 -1.85 9.96
CA TYR A 22 6.33 -0.70 10.85
C TYR A 22 7.34 -0.73 12.01
N LEU A 23 7.59 -1.90 12.60
CA LEU A 23 8.61 -2.07 13.64
C LEU A 23 10.03 -1.83 13.11
N PHE A 24 10.30 -2.22 11.86
CA PHE A 24 11.54 -1.88 11.17
C PHE A 24 11.69 -0.35 11.02
N VAL A 25 10.66 0.35 10.54
CA VAL A 25 10.67 1.82 10.43
C VAL A 25 10.96 2.48 11.78
N ARG A 26 10.28 2.05 12.85
CA ARG A 26 10.47 2.62 14.20
C ARG A 26 11.87 2.40 14.77
N SER A 27 12.53 1.30 14.41
CA SER A 27 13.85 0.94 14.94
C SER A 27 15.01 1.43 14.06
N ARG A 28 14.84 1.43 12.74
CA ARG A 28 15.92 1.67 11.76
C ARG A 28 15.81 3.00 11.03
N MET A 29 14.63 3.63 10.99
CA MET A 29 14.36 4.87 10.26
C MET A 29 13.89 5.99 11.20
N ARG A 30 14.36 5.98 12.46
CA ARG A 30 13.92 6.92 13.48
C ARG A 30 14.34 8.37 13.17
N SER A 31 15.41 8.57 12.40
CA SER A 31 15.81 9.90 11.90
C SER A 31 14.77 10.48 10.95
N ASP A 32 14.19 9.63 10.10
CA ASP A 32 13.27 10.03 9.04
C ASP A 32 11.83 10.11 9.55
N PHE A 33 11.51 9.32 10.57
CA PHE A 33 10.21 9.27 11.24
C PHE A 33 10.37 9.47 12.76
N PRO A 34 10.70 10.69 13.21
CA PRO A 34 10.98 10.97 14.61
C PRO A 34 9.74 10.85 15.52
N HIS A 35 8.52 11.01 14.96
CA HIS A 35 7.29 11.08 15.74
C HIS A 35 6.36 9.86 15.56
N THR A 36 6.95 8.66 15.51
CA THR A 36 6.18 7.43 15.40
C THR A 36 5.35 7.10 16.65
N VAL A 37 4.10 6.72 16.43
CA VAL A 37 3.16 6.28 17.48
C VAL A 37 3.32 4.78 17.79
N SER A 38 2.52 4.26 18.74
CA SER A 38 2.42 2.81 18.93
C SER A 38 1.78 2.14 17.70
N TYR A 39 2.06 0.86 17.47
CA TYR A 39 1.49 0.14 16.32
C TYR A 39 -0.05 0.16 16.34
N ASN A 40 -0.69 -0.02 17.50
CA ASN A 40 -2.15 0.03 17.60
C ASN A 40 -2.69 1.40 17.17
N ARG A 41 -2.06 2.47 17.64
CA ARG A 41 -2.43 3.84 17.24
C ARG A 41 -2.15 4.08 15.75
N PHE A 42 -1.10 3.50 15.21
CA PHE A 42 -0.81 3.55 13.77
C PHE A 42 -1.94 2.92 12.96
N VAL A 43 -2.42 1.72 13.33
CA VAL A 43 -3.54 1.05 12.64
C VAL A 43 -4.83 1.88 12.72
N GLU A 44 -5.12 2.51 13.86
CA GLU A 44 -6.26 3.43 13.98
C GLU A 44 -6.14 4.62 13.02
N LEU A 45 -4.95 5.20 12.90
CA LEU A 45 -4.68 6.33 12.03
C LEU A 45 -4.70 5.92 10.56
N GLU A 46 -4.16 4.75 10.21
CA GLU A 46 -4.20 4.16 8.87
C GLU A 46 -5.63 4.19 8.31
N ARG A 47 -6.60 3.71 9.11
CA ARG A 47 -8.02 3.69 8.72
C ARG A 47 -8.56 5.10 8.44
N LYS A 48 -8.11 6.11 9.19
CA LYS A 48 -8.50 7.51 8.98
C LYS A 48 -7.84 8.14 7.76
N VAL A 49 -6.61 7.77 7.46
CA VAL A 49 -5.85 8.35 6.34
C VAL A 49 -6.10 7.65 5.00
N CYS A 50 -6.78 6.51 4.99
CA CYS A 50 -7.06 5.75 3.77
C CYS A 50 -7.80 6.57 2.70
N ILE A 51 -8.87 7.28 3.08
CA ILE A 51 -9.63 8.13 2.14
C ILE A 51 -8.78 9.31 1.63
N PRO A 52 -8.15 10.13 2.49
CA PRO A 52 -7.26 11.18 2.01
C PRO A 52 -6.09 10.67 1.15
N LEU A 53 -5.55 9.49 1.46
CA LEU A 53 -4.49 8.86 0.67
C LEU A 53 -4.99 8.48 -0.72
N ALA A 54 -6.18 7.87 -0.84
CA ALA A 54 -6.77 7.55 -2.13
C ALA A 54 -7.03 8.81 -2.98
N VAL A 55 -7.53 9.89 -2.37
CA VAL A 55 -7.71 11.18 -3.04
C VAL A 55 -6.36 11.75 -3.48
N PHE A 56 -5.35 11.74 -2.62
CA PHE A 56 -4.01 12.20 -2.97
C PHE A 56 -3.43 11.42 -4.16
N LEU A 57 -3.51 10.09 -4.12
CA LEU A 57 -3.02 9.25 -5.20
C LEU A 57 -3.73 9.58 -6.51
N LYS A 58 -5.07 9.68 -6.49
CA LYS A 58 -5.86 10.02 -7.69
C LYS A 58 -5.58 11.41 -8.25
N MET A 59 -5.38 12.40 -7.38
CA MET A 59 -5.24 13.80 -7.81
C MET A 59 -3.82 14.18 -8.17
N LYS A 60 -2.82 13.52 -7.58
CA LYS A 60 -1.41 13.96 -7.65
C LYS A 60 -0.43 12.88 -8.11
N ALA A 61 -0.70 11.61 -7.83
CA ALA A 61 0.26 10.53 -8.09
C ALA A 61 -0.10 9.67 -9.31
N LEU A 62 -1.38 9.61 -9.67
CA LEU A 62 -1.88 9.00 -10.89
C LEU A 62 -1.84 10.08 -11.97
N GLY A 63 -1.11 9.83 -13.06
CA GLY A 63 -0.99 10.77 -14.18
C GLY A 63 -2.35 11.13 -14.79
N GLN A 64 -2.37 12.16 -15.64
CA GLN A 64 -3.58 12.54 -16.36
C GLN A 64 -4.11 11.35 -17.16
N CYS A 65 -5.32 10.89 -16.83
CA CYS A 65 -5.99 9.87 -17.61
C CYS A 65 -6.41 10.51 -18.93
N THR A 66 -5.78 10.12 -20.04
CA THR A 66 -6.06 10.63 -21.39
C THR A 66 -7.38 10.09 -21.99
N GLY A 67 -8.22 9.46 -21.17
CA GLY A 67 -9.43 8.74 -21.61
C GLY A 67 -9.18 7.28 -21.97
N ILE A 68 -7.93 6.81 -21.88
CA ILE A 68 -7.55 5.42 -22.15
C ILE A 68 -6.95 4.83 -20.87
N SER A 69 -7.72 3.97 -20.20
CA SER A 69 -7.26 3.19 -19.05
C SER A 69 -7.01 1.76 -19.50
N PHE A 70 -5.75 1.35 -19.59
CA PHE A 70 -5.41 -0.05 -19.82
C PHE A 70 -5.60 -0.84 -18.53
N ILE A 71 -6.70 -1.58 -18.45
CA ILE A 71 -6.85 -2.67 -17.48
C ILE A 71 -6.19 -3.88 -18.16
N ASP A 72 -4.93 -4.15 -17.83
CA ASP A 72 -4.28 -5.38 -18.27
C ASP A 72 -4.88 -6.53 -17.47
N SER A 73 -5.96 -7.12 -17.99
CA SER A 73 -6.37 -8.44 -17.57
C SER A 73 -5.38 -9.43 -18.17
N THR A 74 -4.16 -9.52 -17.61
CA THR A 74 -3.34 -10.70 -17.80
C THR A 74 -4.12 -11.86 -17.18
N PRO A 75 -4.67 -12.80 -17.96
CA PRO A 75 -5.21 -14.00 -17.37
C PRO A 75 -4.07 -14.69 -16.62
N ILE A 76 -4.20 -14.83 -15.30
CA ILE A 76 -3.32 -15.69 -14.52
C ILE A 76 -3.50 -17.09 -15.10
N ARG A 77 -2.55 -17.57 -15.92
CA ARG A 77 -2.56 -18.93 -16.49
C ARG A 77 -2.21 -19.96 -15.42
N SER A 78 -2.87 -19.94 -14.27
CA SER A 78 -2.60 -20.89 -13.19
C SER A 78 -3.41 -22.18 -13.31
N CYS A 79 -4.48 -22.24 -14.11
CA CYS A 79 -5.27 -23.46 -14.26
C CYS A 79 -5.79 -23.62 -15.69
N HIS A 80 -5.54 -24.79 -16.30
CA HIS A 80 -6.27 -25.24 -17.48
C HIS A 80 -7.75 -25.40 -17.07
N ILE A 81 -8.68 -24.78 -17.82
CA ILE A 81 -10.14 -24.85 -17.61
C ILE A 81 -10.70 -26.30 -17.65
N LYS A 82 -9.87 -27.29 -18.02
CA LYS A 82 -10.26 -28.68 -18.27
C LYS A 82 -10.47 -29.56 -17.02
N ARG A 83 -10.60 -28.98 -15.82
CA ARG A 83 -10.82 -29.72 -14.55
C ARG A 83 -12.22 -29.55 -13.94
N GLU A 84 -13.20 -29.07 -14.71
CA GLU A 84 -14.60 -29.01 -14.24
C GLU A 84 -15.34 -30.36 -14.38
N LYS A 85 -14.79 -31.34 -15.09
CA LYS A 85 -15.37 -32.69 -15.20
C LYS A 85 -14.32 -33.75 -14.95
N SER A 86 -14.17 -34.14 -13.70
CA SER A 86 -13.64 -35.44 -13.28
C SER A 86 -14.41 -35.89 -12.06
#